data_AF-A0A438K843-F1
#
_entry.id   AF-A0A438K843-F1
#
_cell.length_a   1.000
_cell.length_b   1.000
_cell.length_c   1.000
_cell.angle_alpha   90.00
_cell.angle_beta   90.00
_cell.angle_gamma   90.00
#
_symmetry.space_group_name_H-M   'P 1'
#
loop_
_entity.id
_entity.type
_entity.pdbx_description
1 polymer ?
#
loop_
_entity_poly.entity_id
_entity_poly.type
_entity_poly.pdbx_seq_one_letter_code
_entity_poly.pdbx_strand_id
1 'polypeptide(L)'
;MRVLERKTVKVLIERKTFLIRLEGDQGGEWCSMTEISRGLVFALGFEKEAVGWLVEYLKKAIALKSHMGFNKKFRGKCRAHLLEVGFNNHGRFIRISEFATNRKPSVLIIPEGDKGRGWESLKKR
;
A
#
# COMPACT_ATOMS: atom_id res chain seq x y z
N MET A 1 -9.31 -1.88 -30.43
CA MET A 1 -9.16 -2.38 -29.03
C MET A 1 -7.80 -1.91 -28.52
N ARG A 2 -7.72 -0.80 -27.77
CA ARG A 2 -6.46 -0.38 -27.17
C ARG A 2 -6.27 -1.24 -25.92
N VAL A 3 -5.35 -2.19 -25.99
CA VAL A 3 -4.83 -2.84 -24.78
C VAL A 3 -4.13 -1.74 -24.00
N LEU A 4 -4.80 -1.16 -22.99
CA LEU A 4 -4.14 -0.27 -22.04
C LEU A 4 -3.01 -1.08 -21.40
N GLU A 5 -1.77 -0.65 -21.62
CA GLU A 5 -0.60 -1.24 -20.99
C GLU A 5 -0.86 -1.38 -19.48
N ARG A 6 -0.96 -2.62 -19.01
CA ARG A 6 -1.13 -2.92 -17.58
C ARG A 6 0.15 -2.52 -16.86
N LYS A 7 0.20 -1.28 -16.38
CA LYS A 7 1.32 -0.77 -15.58
C LYS A 7 1.37 -1.53 -14.26
N THR A 8 2.42 -2.32 -14.11
CA THR A 8 2.75 -3.03 -12.88
C THR A 8 4.05 -2.47 -12.32
N VAL A 9 4.03 -2.01 -11.08
CA VAL A 9 5.22 -1.59 -10.34
C VAL A 9 5.58 -2.70 -9.35
N LYS A 10 6.80 -3.20 -9.44
CA LYS A 10 7.36 -4.18 -8.50
C LYS A 10 8.39 -3.49 -7.61
N VAL A 11 8.23 -3.60 -6.30
CA VAL A 11 9.15 -3.06 -5.31
C VAL A 11 9.57 -4.19 -4.37
N LEU A 12 10.87 -4.39 -4.19
CA LEU A 12 11.42 -5.31 -3.20
C LEU A 12 11.87 -4.47 -2.00
N ILE A 13 11.30 -4.75 -0.83
CA ILE A 13 11.69 -4.12 0.43
C ILE A 13 12.00 -5.24 1.41
N GLU A 14 13.25 -5.27 1.87
CA GLU A 14 13.79 -6.39 2.67
C GLU A 14 13.55 -7.75 1.99
N ARG A 15 12.79 -8.65 2.63
CA ARG A 15 12.40 -9.97 2.11
C ARG A 15 10.96 -10.01 1.59
N LYS A 16 10.33 -8.84 1.40
CA LYS A 16 8.94 -8.68 0.95
C LYS A 16 8.90 -8.11 -0.46
N THR A 17 8.12 -8.72 -1.34
CA THR A 17 7.85 -8.19 -2.68
C THR A 17 6.48 -7.53 -2.70
N PHE A 18 6.44 -6.27 -3.10
CA PHE A 18 5.20 -5.53 -3.33
C PHE A 18 4.95 -5.41 -4.83
N LEU A 19 3.73 -5.73 -5.25
CA LEU A 19 3.24 -5.55 -6.61
C LEU A 19 2.09 -4.56 -6.58
N ILE A 20 2.21 -3.46 -7.31
CA ILE A 20 1.14 -2.49 -7.51
C ILE A 20 0.69 -2.62 -8.96
N ARG A 21 -0.58 -2.91 -9.17
CA ARG A 21 -1.16 -3.04 -10.51
C ARG A 21 -2.29 -2.04 -10.67
N LEU A 22 -2.22 -1.26 -11.74
CA LEU A 22 -3.37 -0.52 -12.22
C LEU A 22 -4.19 -1.47 -13.08
N GLU A 23 -5.44 -1.70 -12.69
CA GLU A 23 -6.34 -2.66 -13.32
C GLU A 23 -7.58 -1.93 -13.90
N GLY A 24 -7.92 -2.29 -15.14
CA GLY A 24 -9.13 -1.95 -15.90
C GLY A 24 -9.14 -2.87 -17.13
N ASP A 25 -10.25 -3.43 -17.60
CA ASP A 25 -11.59 -2.90 -17.81
C ASP A 25 -12.69 -3.98 -17.78
N GLN A 26 -13.55 -3.92 -16.75
CA GLN A 26 -14.99 -4.27 -16.65
C GLN A 26 -15.38 -4.00 -15.19
N GLY A 27 -15.97 -2.83 -14.90
CA GLY A 27 -16.35 -2.41 -13.53
C GLY A 27 -15.69 -1.14 -12.97
N GLY A 28 -14.83 -0.47 -13.76
CA GLY A 28 -14.14 0.77 -13.38
C GLY A 28 -12.62 0.62 -13.29
N GLU A 29 -11.92 1.75 -13.18
CA GLU A 29 -10.46 1.81 -12.94
C GLU A 29 -10.20 1.57 -11.44
N TRP A 30 -9.35 0.61 -11.09
CA TRP A 30 -9.00 0.30 -9.70
C TRP A 30 -7.53 -0.11 -9.60
N CYS A 31 -6.99 -0.08 -8.38
CA CYS A 31 -5.60 -0.44 -8.12
C CYS A 31 -5.55 -1.62 -7.15
N SER A 32 -4.71 -2.61 -7.44
CA SER A 32 -4.37 -3.66 -6.48
C SER A 32 -2.96 -3.42 -5.91
N MET A 33 -2.80 -3.71 -4.62
CA MET A 33 -1.49 -3.79 -3.98
C MET A 33 -1.35 -5.18 -3.35
N THR A 34 -0.31 -5.91 -3.73
CA THR A 34 -0.05 -7.26 -3.24
C THR A 34 1.29 -7.32 -2.53
N GLU A 35 1.32 -7.86 -1.32
CA GLU A 35 2.54 -8.24 -0.60
C GLU A 35 2.75 -9.76 -0.72
N ILE A 36 3.94 -10.16 -1.14
CA ILE A 36 4.40 -11.55 -1.14
C ILE A 36 5.54 -11.65 -0.13
N SER A 37 5.34 -12.46 0.91
CA SER A 37 6.28 -12.58 2.03
C SER A 37 6.27 -14.00 2.58
N ARG A 38 7.42 -14.69 2.56
CA ARG A 38 7.59 -16.05 3.12
C ARG A 38 6.55 -17.07 2.62
N GLY A 39 6.18 -17.00 1.34
CA GLY A 39 5.18 -17.90 0.73
C GLY A 39 3.72 -17.50 0.98
N LEU A 40 3.47 -16.45 1.77
CA LEU A 40 2.13 -15.87 1.96
C LEU A 40 1.91 -14.72 0.98
N VAL A 41 0.66 -14.59 0.52
CA VAL A 41 0.21 -13.53 -0.39
C VAL A 41 -0.92 -12.76 0.29
N PHE A 42 -0.74 -11.45 0.41
CA PHE A 42 -1.75 -10.53 0.94
C PHE A 42 -2.07 -9.51 -0.13
N ALA A 43 -3.34 -9.18 -0.34
CA ALA A 43 -3.76 -8.23 -1.36
C ALA A 43 -4.80 -7.26 -0.83
N LEU A 44 -4.68 -5.99 -1.22
CA LEU A 44 -5.68 -4.94 -1.01
C LEU A 44 -6.15 -4.43 -2.36
N GLY A 45 -7.43 -4.08 -2.45
CA GLY A 45 -8.01 -3.45 -3.64
C GLY A 45 -8.51 -2.05 -3.33
N PHE A 46 -8.09 -1.08 -4.13
CA PHE A 46 -8.42 0.33 -3.97
C PHE A 46 -9.34 0.78 -5.10
N GLU A 47 -10.49 1.33 -4.71
CA GLU A 47 -11.36 2.11 -5.60
C GLU A 47 -10.57 3.30 -6.18
N LYS A 48 -10.94 3.78 -7.37
CA LYS A 48 -10.25 4.89 -8.05
C LYS A 48 -10.02 6.09 -7.13
N GLU A 49 -11.05 6.45 -6.36
CA GLU A 49 -11.05 7.57 -5.43
C GLU A 49 -10.09 7.36 -4.25
N ALA A 50 -9.83 6.09 -3.87
CA ALA A 50 -8.90 5.75 -2.80
C ALA A 50 -7.43 5.84 -3.25
N VAL A 51 -7.14 5.75 -4.55
CA VAL A 51 -5.76 5.78 -5.08
C VAL A 51 -5.10 7.13 -4.80
N GLY A 52 -5.81 8.24 -5.02
CA GLY A 52 -5.28 9.58 -4.73
C GLY A 52 -4.93 9.76 -3.24
N TRP A 53 -5.83 9.31 -2.36
CA TRP A 53 -5.61 9.28 -0.92
C TRP A 53 -4.38 8.42 -0.56
N LEU A 54 -4.26 7.21 -1.12
CA LEU A 54 -3.14 6.31 -0.85
C LEU A 54 -1.80 6.96 -1.23
N VAL A 55 -1.70 7.53 -2.43
CA VAL A 55 -0.47 8.18 -2.92
C VAL A 55 -0.10 9.38 -2.05
N GLU A 56 -1.08 10.22 -1.70
CA GLU A 56 -0.85 11.40 -0.85
C GLU A 56 -0.27 10.99 0.52
N TYR A 57 -0.90 10.03 1.19
CA TYR A 57 -0.50 9.65 2.54
C TYR A 57 0.74 8.74 2.59
N LEU A 58 1.03 7.99 1.53
CA LEU A 58 2.34 7.34 1.38
C LEU A 58 3.46 8.37 1.25
N LYS A 59 3.28 9.42 0.43
CA LYS A 59 4.27 10.52 0.33
C LYS A 59 4.48 11.21 1.68
N LYS A 60 3.39 11.51 2.39
CA LYS A 60 3.47 12.09 3.75
C LYS A 60 4.18 11.16 4.73
N ALA A 61 3.90 9.86 4.71
CA ALA A 61 4.58 8.88 5.56
C ALA A 61 6.09 8.85 5.30
N ILE A 62 6.48 8.82 4.03
CA ILE A 62 7.88 8.78 3.61
C ILE A 62 8.64 10.07 3.97
N ALA A 63 7.96 11.23 3.96
CA ALA A 63 8.55 12.52 4.31
C ALA A 63 8.53 12.82 5.83
N LEU A 64 7.81 12.01 6.62
CA LEU A 64 7.62 12.26 8.04
C LEU A 64 8.89 11.96 8.83
N LYS A 65 9.24 12.84 9.80
CA LYS A 65 10.38 12.66 10.71
C LYS A 65 10.39 11.26 11.32
N SER A 66 11.57 10.67 11.47
CA SER A 66 11.77 9.26 11.83
C SER A 66 11.12 8.85 13.16
N HIS A 67 10.98 9.76 14.12
CA HIS A 67 10.37 9.49 15.43
C HIS A 67 8.85 9.74 15.49
N MET A 68 8.23 10.17 14.39
CA MET A 68 6.80 10.50 14.35
C MET A 68 5.98 9.38 13.70
N GLY A 69 4.72 9.25 14.14
CA GLY A 69 3.71 8.38 13.54
C GLY A 69 2.42 9.15 13.30
N PHE A 70 1.56 8.62 12.43
CA PHE A 70 0.19 9.11 12.27
C PHE A 70 -0.71 7.98 11.78
N ASN A 71 -2.01 8.20 11.85
CA ASN A 71 -2.98 7.39 11.13
C ASN A 71 -3.87 8.27 10.24
N LYS A 72 -4.37 7.68 9.15
CA LYS A 72 -5.38 8.29 8.32
C LYS A 72 -6.35 7.23 7.82
N LYS A 73 -7.63 7.56 7.84
CA LYS A 73 -8.70 6.74 7.30
C LYS A 73 -9.21 7.31 5.97
N PHE A 74 -9.56 6.42 5.05
CA PHE A 74 -10.40 6.68 3.90
C PHE A 74 -11.66 5.80 3.97
N ARG A 75 -12.80 6.36 3.57
CA ARG A 75 -14.06 5.63 3.48
C ARG A 75 -14.56 5.75 2.04
N GLY A 76 -14.43 4.66 1.29
CA GLY A 76 -14.98 4.51 -0.05
C GLY A 76 -16.44 4.05 -0.01
N LYS A 77 -16.93 3.59 -1.16
CA LYS A 77 -18.31 3.13 -1.31
C LYS A 77 -18.51 1.77 -0.64
N CYS A 78 -17.64 0.82 -0.95
CA CYS A 78 -17.76 -0.57 -0.48
C CYS A 78 -16.66 -0.96 0.51
N ARG A 79 -15.59 -0.16 0.59
CA ARG A 79 -14.40 -0.45 1.40
C ARG A 79 -13.98 0.76 2.22
N ALA A 80 -13.40 0.52 3.38
CA ALA A 80 -12.66 1.52 4.14
C ALA A 80 -11.20 1.11 4.22
N HIS A 81 -10.30 2.09 4.18
CA HIS A 81 -8.87 1.88 4.30
C HIS A 81 -8.31 2.68 5.47
N LEU A 82 -7.31 2.11 6.15
CA LEU A 82 -6.57 2.76 7.21
C LEU A 82 -5.07 2.67 6.89
N LEU A 83 -4.40 3.82 6.83
CA LEU A 83 -2.95 3.91 6.71
C LEU A 83 -2.38 4.38 8.03
N GLU A 84 -1.39 3.67 8.56
CA GLU A 84 -0.77 3.94 9.85
C GLU A 84 0.76 3.91 9.71
N VAL A 85 1.42 4.94 10.23
CA VAL A 85 2.87 4.94 10.42
C VAL A 85 3.14 4.61 11.89
N GLY A 86 3.73 3.45 12.13
CA GLY A 86 3.96 2.91 13.47
C GLY A 86 5.39 2.41 13.69
N PHE A 87 5.64 1.93 14.90
CA PHE A 87 6.95 1.47 15.37
C PHE A 87 6.82 0.13 16.09
N ASN A 88 7.81 -0.74 15.91
CA ASN A 88 7.97 -1.96 16.68
C ASN A 88 9.46 -2.22 16.94
N ASN A 89 9.78 -3.36 17.58
CA ASN A 89 11.17 -3.74 17.88
C ASN A 89 12.04 -3.95 16.62
N HIS A 90 11.45 -4.02 15.43
CA HIS A 90 12.13 -4.13 14.14
C HIS A 90 12.19 -2.79 13.38
N GLY A 91 11.79 -1.68 14.02
CA GLY A 91 11.83 -0.34 13.46
C GLY A 91 10.46 0.18 13.03
N ARG A 92 10.49 1.15 12.13
CA ARG A 92 9.31 1.86 11.64
C ARG A 92 8.66 1.13 10.48
N PHE A 93 7.35 1.23 10.36
CA PHE A 93 6.60 0.62 9.26
C PHE A 93 5.39 1.46 8.87
N ILE A 94 4.94 1.29 7.62
CA ILE A 94 3.63 1.71 7.15
C ILE A 94 2.74 0.47 7.12
N ARG A 95 1.63 0.51 7.86
CA ARG A 95 0.57 -0.49 7.81
C ARG A 95 -0.58 0.07 6.98
N ILE A 96 -1.07 -0.72 6.04
CA ILE A 96 -2.27 -0.41 5.26
C ILE A 96 -3.28 -1.52 5.50
N SER A 97 -4.45 -1.17 5.98
CA SER A 97 -5.53 -2.11 6.28
C SER A 97 -6.76 -1.81 5.40
N GLU A 98 -7.41 -2.86 4.90
CA GLU A 98 -8.69 -2.81 4.18
C GLU A 98 -9.79 -3.47 5.01
N PHE A 99 -10.94 -2.81 5.07
CA PHE A 99 -12.15 -3.28 5.72
C PHE A 99 -13.30 -3.28 4.70
N ALA A 100 -13.96 -4.43 4.53
CA ALA A 100 -15.13 -4.59 3.69
C ALA A 100 -16.21 -5.33 4.48
N THR A 101 -17.48 -5.03 4.19
CA THR A 101 -18.62 -5.67 4.86
C THR A 101 -18.55 -7.19 4.71
N ASN A 102 -18.76 -7.91 5.82
CA ASN A 102 -18.77 -9.38 5.87
C ASN A 102 -17.49 -10.07 5.37
N ARG A 103 -16.34 -9.38 5.42
CA ARG A 103 -15.03 -9.97 5.11
C ARG A 103 -14.04 -9.71 6.23
N LYS A 104 -13.10 -10.64 6.43
CA LYS A 104 -11.98 -10.43 7.34
C LYS A 104 -11.12 -9.26 6.84
N PRO A 105 -10.65 -8.37 7.72
CA PRO A 105 -9.74 -7.30 7.31
C PRO A 105 -8.47 -7.85 6.69
N SER A 106 -8.00 -7.22 5.63
CA SER A 106 -6.72 -7.53 4.98
C SER A 106 -5.70 -6.45 5.31
N VAL A 107 -4.45 -6.83 5.51
CA VAL A 107 -3.39 -5.91 5.97
C VAL A 107 -2.11 -6.15 5.19
N LEU A 108 -1.43 -5.07 4.80
CA LEU A 108 -0.07 -5.06 4.30
C LEU A 108 0.83 -4.27 5.25
N ILE A 109 2.08 -4.69 5.38
CA ILE A 109 3.08 -4.01 6.20
C ILE A 109 4.32 -3.73 5.36
N ILE A 110 4.56 -2.45 5.12
CA ILE A 110 5.72 -1.93 4.39
C ILE A 110 6.75 -1.45 5.42
N PRO A 111 7.81 -2.23 5.71
CA PRO A 111 8.85 -1.78 6.64
C PRO A 111 9.65 -0.62 6.04
N GLU A 112 10.19 0.24 6.90
CA GLU A 112 11.11 1.32 6.50
C GLU A 112 12.39 0.77 5.86
N GLY A 113 12.77 -0.44 6.25
CA GLY A 113 14.02 -1.09 5.84
C GLY A 113 15.23 -0.59 6.62
N ASP A 114 16.32 -1.34 6.56
CA ASP A 114 17.58 -0.94 7.17
C ASP A 114 18.02 0.47 6.72
N LYS A 115 18.21 1.37 7.69
CA LYS A 115 18.55 2.79 7.50
C LYS A 115 17.61 3.56 6.54
N GLY A 116 16.35 3.13 6.40
CA GLY A 116 15.36 3.83 5.55
C GLY A 116 15.39 3.49 4.07
N ARG A 117 16.25 2.54 3.64
CA ARG A 117 16.40 2.17 2.22
C ARG A 117 15.13 1.59 1.59
N GLY A 118 14.24 1.03 2.40
CA GLY A 118 12.97 0.49 1.93
C GLY A 118 12.07 1.56 1.34
N TRP A 119 11.92 2.69 2.05
CA TRP A 119 11.11 3.81 1.60
C TRP A 119 11.77 4.65 0.52
N GLU A 120 13.10 4.71 0.45
CA GLU A 120 13.79 5.32 -0.68
C GLU A 120 13.46 4.63 -2.01
N SER A 121 13.27 3.31 -1.99
CA SER A 121 12.87 2.53 -3.16
C SER A 121 11.47 2.90 -3.67
N LEU A 122 10.62 3.45 -2.79
CA LEU A 122 9.30 3.99 -3.15
C LEU A 122 9.38 5.40 -3.75
N LYS A 123 10.46 6.17 -3.50
CA LYS A 123 10.65 7.51 -4.07
C LYS A 123 11.14 7.49 -5.52
N LYS A 124 11.81 6.41 -5.93
CA LYS A 124 12.52 6.30 -7.23
C LYS A 124 11.64 5.83 -8.39
N ARG A 125 10.32 5.66 -8.22
CA ARG A 125 9.43 5.09 -9.23
C ARG A 125 8.10 5.82 -9.34
#